data_AF-A0A3M6VVR4-F1
#
_entry.id   AF-A0A3M6VVR4-F1
#
_cell.length_a   1.000
_cell.length_b   1.000
_cell.length_c   1.000
_cell.angle_alpha   90.00
_cell.angle_beta   90.00
_cell.angle_gamma   90.00
#
_symmetry.space_group_name_H-M   'P 1'
#
loop_
_entity.id
_entity.type
_entity.pdbx_description
1 polymer ?
#
loop_
_entity_poly.entity_id
_entity_poly.type
_entity_poly.pdbx_seq_one_letter_code
_entity_poly.pdbx_strand_id
1 'polypeptide(L)'
;MRVFSFLVASGLALTNALKTPLEYEHEFSAWMKTHAISFSDALEFVKRLENYIVNDMYILEHNLENAWTGVILGHNQFSHMSFDEFKSKMTGLVLPDGYVEERLASRVNGLFNNVKTPEAVDWEDKGGVTPVKNQGMCGSCWAFSTTGAVEGAAFVSSGNLPSLSEQELVDCDHNGDMGCNGGLMDHAFAWIEDNGGICSEEDYDYKGTAQMCHKCDSVVKVTGFQDVNSHDEQALKVAVAQQPVSVAIEADQKAFQFYKTGVFNLTCGTSLDHGVLAVGYGTENGQKFWKVKNSWGPSWGEKGYIRLAREGNGPAGQCGIASVPSYPFATLISQDEKKIEEAVEPRFVSADDRVDSFPAEKARKSRPMNLADLFSSAKITQCGDKSSAIIDFAHLEVTPSSPQRGQPVSFFGNGNAKQDVVSANFKLGVKLAGMQVFGHTGKMCGDSHIPLPLGLGHIDVHGFACPVTKGKLTNLKVDVNLPIISPAGNYEIMLTSDDKSNTPLFCVNVELDLTGADEAAVKKSRVYEPLFM
;
A
#
# COMPACT_ATOMS: atom_id res chain seq x y z
N MET A 1 31.91 -4.24 -56.19
CA MET A 1 30.93 -3.14 -56.13
C MET A 1 29.52 -3.70 -56.36
N ARG A 2 28.78 -3.94 -55.27
CA ARG A 2 27.31 -4.04 -55.30
C ARG A 2 26.81 -3.24 -54.11
N VAL A 3 26.17 -2.12 -54.43
CA VAL A 3 25.53 -1.19 -53.52
C VAL A 3 24.28 -1.87 -52.98
N PHE A 4 24.21 -2.11 -51.67
CA PHE A 4 22.95 -2.46 -51.01
C PHE A 4 22.32 -1.16 -50.52
N SER A 5 21.20 -0.81 -51.15
CA SER A 5 20.34 0.29 -50.72
C SER A 5 19.76 -0.02 -49.35
N PHE A 6 20.00 0.89 -48.40
CA PHE A 6 19.18 1.07 -47.22
C PHE A 6 17.75 1.39 -47.67
N LEU A 7 16.78 0.62 -47.20
CA LEU A 7 15.37 0.98 -47.28
C LEU A 7 14.75 0.79 -45.90
N VAL A 8 14.71 1.93 -45.21
CA VAL A 8 13.66 2.42 -44.31
C VAL A 8 13.24 1.44 -43.22
N ALA A 9 13.83 1.66 -42.04
CA ALA A 9 13.23 1.30 -40.77
C ALA A 9 11.77 1.75 -40.76
N SER A 10 10.85 0.79 -40.79
CA SER A 10 9.48 0.98 -40.38
C SER A 10 9.50 1.39 -38.90
N GLY A 11 9.44 2.70 -38.68
CA GLY A 11 9.07 3.26 -37.38
C GLY A 11 7.65 2.82 -37.06
N LEU A 12 7.53 1.67 -36.40
CA LEU A 12 6.41 1.42 -35.52
C LEU A 12 6.56 2.40 -34.36
N ALA A 13 6.03 3.59 -34.55
CA ALA A 13 5.57 4.40 -33.43
C ALA A 13 4.48 3.57 -32.74
N LEU A 14 4.88 2.73 -31.79
CA LEU A 14 4.00 2.31 -30.71
C LEU A 14 3.71 3.59 -29.93
N THR A 15 2.72 4.33 -30.39
CA THR A 15 1.94 5.15 -29.48
C THR A 15 1.28 4.13 -28.54
N ASN A 16 1.95 3.80 -27.43
CA ASN A 16 1.23 3.31 -26.27
C ASN A 16 0.21 4.41 -26.00
N ALA A 17 -1.04 4.19 -26.39
CA ALA A 17 -2.11 5.07 -25.97
C ALA A 17 -2.06 5.01 -24.45
N LEU A 18 -1.55 6.07 -23.81
CA LEU A 18 -1.62 6.18 -22.36
C LEU A 18 -3.08 5.96 -22.00
N LYS A 19 -3.32 5.06 -21.03
CA LYS A 19 -4.66 4.86 -20.47
C LYS A 19 -5.27 6.22 -20.17
N THR A 20 -6.51 6.41 -20.58
CA THR A 20 -7.29 7.59 -20.27
C THR A 20 -7.49 7.68 -18.75
N PRO A 21 -7.73 8.88 -18.20
CA PRO A 21 -8.10 9.03 -16.80
C PRO A 21 -9.21 8.07 -16.35
N LEU A 22 -10.24 7.90 -17.17
CA LEU A 22 -11.37 7.02 -16.89
C LEU A 22 -10.99 5.52 -16.84
N GLU A 23 -9.99 5.09 -17.61
CA GLU A 23 -9.49 3.71 -17.56
C GLU A 23 -8.74 3.45 -16.26
N TYR A 24 -7.85 4.37 -15.84
CA TYR A 24 -7.17 4.27 -14.55
C TYR A 24 -8.15 4.25 -13.37
N GLU A 25 -9.19 5.06 -13.45
CA GLU A 25 -10.27 5.10 -12.47
C GLU A 25 -10.97 3.75 -12.27
N HIS A 26 -11.33 3.10 -13.37
CA HIS A 26 -11.98 1.80 -13.36
C HIS A 26 -11.04 0.70 -12.85
N GLU A 27 -9.79 0.68 -13.32
CA GLU A 27 -8.79 -0.28 -12.88
C GLU A 27 -8.46 -0.14 -11.40
N PHE A 28 -8.26 1.08 -10.92
CA PHE A 28 -7.99 1.34 -9.50
C PHE A 28 -9.18 0.95 -8.61
N SER A 29 -10.41 1.23 -9.08
CA SER A 29 -11.62 0.80 -8.37
C SER A 29 -11.78 -0.71 -8.30
N ALA A 30 -11.42 -1.42 -9.38
CA ALA A 30 -11.41 -2.89 -9.38
C ALA A 30 -10.32 -3.43 -8.45
N TRP A 31 -9.12 -2.86 -8.52
CA TRP A 31 -7.99 -3.19 -7.66
C TRP A 31 -8.33 -3.02 -6.16
N MET A 32 -8.95 -1.90 -5.77
CA MET A 32 -9.40 -1.66 -4.39
C MET A 32 -10.35 -2.76 -3.90
N LYS A 33 -11.30 -3.18 -4.75
CA LYS A 33 -12.23 -4.28 -4.42
C LYS A 33 -11.49 -5.60 -4.28
N THR A 34 -10.57 -5.92 -5.19
CA THR A 34 -9.76 -7.14 -5.16
C THR A 34 -8.92 -7.25 -3.88
N HIS A 35 -8.36 -6.15 -3.40
CA HIS A 35 -7.51 -6.11 -2.22
C HIS A 35 -8.24 -5.74 -0.92
N ALA A 36 -9.57 -5.56 -0.97
CA ALA A 36 -10.39 -5.10 0.16
C ALA A 36 -9.87 -3.80 0.80
N ILE A 37 -9.38 -2.88 -0.03
CA ILE A 37 -8.85 -1.58 0.38
C ILE A 37 -9.89 -0.49 0.08
N SER A 38 -10.04 0.47 0.98
CA SER A 38 -10.87 1.66 0.77
C SER A 38 -10.23 2.90 1.39
N PHE A 39 -10.44 4.06 0.77
CA PHE A 39 -9.96 5.34 1.28
C PHE A 39 -11.16 6.27 1.46
N SER A 40 -11.49 6.58 2.71
CA SER A 40 -12.60 7.47 3.04
C SER A 40 -12.22 8.95 2.96
N ASP A 41 -10.93 9.25 3.12
CA ASP A 41 -10.40 10.61 2.95
C ASP A 41 -10.11 10.91 1.48
N ALA A 42 -10.53 12.09 1.03
CA ALA A 42 -10.42 12.50 -0.36
C ALA A 42 -8.99 12.77 -0.82
N LEU A 43 -8.20 13.42 0.03
CA LEU A 43 -6.83 13.77 -0.30
C LEU A 43 -5.97 12.52 -0.35
N GLU A 44 -6.19 11.61 0.60
CA GLU A 44 -5.59 10.28 0.59
C GLU A 44 -6.03 9.51 -0.65
N PHE A 45 -7.33 9.48 -0.98
CA PHE A 45 -7.81 8.80 -2.18
C PHE A 45 -7.11 9.29 -3.46
N VAL A 46 -7.04 10.61 -3.67
CA VAL A 46 -6.35 11.20 -4.83
C VAL A 46 -4.89 10.75 -4.81
N LYS A 47 -4.16 10.97 -3.72
CA LYS A 47 -2.76 10.55 -3.55
C LYS A 47 -2.54 9.06 -3.87
N ARG A 48 -3.46 8.20 -3.43
CA ARG A 48 -3.39 6.74 -3.66
C ARG A 48 -3.60 6.37 -5.12
N LEU A 49 -4.52 7.05 -5.81
CA LEU A 49 -4.63 6.90 -7.26
C LEU A 49 -3.38 7.44 -7.98
N GLU A 50 -2.84 8.58 -7.54
CA GLU A 50 -1.62 9.14 -8.14
C GLU A 50 -0.47 8.13 -8.12
N ASN A 51 -0.23 7.54 -6.94
CA ASN A 51 0.75 6.48 -6.78
C ASN A 51 0.43 5.26 -7.66
N TYR A 52 -0.84 4.84 -7.73
CA TYR A 52 -1.26 3.72 -8.56
C TYR A 52 -0.93 3.93 -10.05
N ILE A 53 -1.21 5.11 -10.59
CA ILE A 53 -0.91 5.48 -11.98
C ILE A 53 0.61 5.45 -12.22
N VAL A 54 1.39 6.08 -11.33
CA VAL A 54 2.87 6.11 -11.44
C VAL A 54 3.46 4.71 -11.36
N ASN A 55 2.86 3.82 -10.57
CA ASN A 55 3.29 2.44 -10.44
C ASN A 55 2.88 1.58 -11.64
N ASP A 56 1.67 1.76 -12.20
CA ASP A 56 1.24 1.09 -13.44
C ASP A 56 2.17 1.44 -14.60
N MET A 57 2.51 2.73 -14.76
CA MET A 57 3.46 3.18 -15.77
C MET A 57 4.82 2.50 -15.63
N TYR A 58 5.35 2.42 -14.41
CA TYR A 58 6.61 1.73 -14.13
C TYR A 58 6.54 0.23 -14.45
N ILE A 59 5.45 -0.45 -14.07
CA ILE A 59 5.23 -1.86 -14.36
C ILE A 59 5.19 -2.09 -15.87
N LEU A 60 4.46 -1.23 -16.61
CA LEU A 60 4.34 -1.32 -18.07
C LEU A 60 5.69 -1.10 -18.75
N GLU A 61 6.40 -0.04 -18.39
CA GLU A 61 7.73 0.28 -18.91
C GLU A 61 8.70 -0.87 -18.68
N HIS A 62 8.78 -1.40 -17.46
CA HIS A 62 9.62 -2.55 -17.14
C HIS A 62 9.25 -3.76 -18.00
N ASN A 63 7.97 -4.14 -18.06
CA ASN A 63 7.54 -5.33 -18.77
C ASN A 63 7.76 -5.22 -20.30
N LEU A 64 7.81 -4.01 -20.84
CA LEU A 64 8.13 -3.76 -22.25
C LEU A 64 9.64 -3.79 -22.51
N GLU A 65 10.43 -3.08 -21.71
CA GLU A 65 11.86 -2.89 -21.94
C GLU A 65 12.72 -4.06 -21.44
N ASN A 66 12.27 -4.74 -20.38
CA ASN A 66 13.00 -5.80 -19.70
C ASN A 66 12.39 -7.19 -19.90
N ALA A 67 11.54 -7.38 -20.92
CA ALA A 67 10.94 -8.67 -21.25
C ALA A 67 11.98 -9.81 -21.39
N TRP A 68 13.19 -9.47 -21.84
CA TRP A 68 14.31 -10.41 -22.01
C TRP A 68 14.84 -10.99 -20.69
N THR A 69 14.58 -10.34 -19.55
CA THR A 69 14.97 -10.84 -18.22
C THR A 69 14.14 -12.04 -17.77
N GLY A 70 12.94 -12.21 -18.32
CA GLY A 70 11.95 -13.19 -17.88
C GLY A 70 11.26 -12.83 -16.55
N VAL A 71 11.56 -11.66 -15.96
CA VAL A 71 10.92 -11.17 -14.74
C VAL A 71 9.75 -10.28 -15.10
N ILE A 72 8.56 -10.66 -14.64
CA ILE A 72 7.33 -9.91 -14.86
C ILE A 72 6.96 -9.18 -13.58
N LEU A 73 6.72 -7.88 -13.71
CA LEU A 73 6.14 -7.07 -12.64
C LEU A 73 4.63 -6.99 -12.80
N GLY A 74 3.91 -6.72 -11.70
CA GLY A 74 2.48 -6.53 -11.76
C GLY A 74 1.90 -5.89 -10.51
N HIS A 75 0.66 -5.40 -10.67
CA HIS A 75 -0.11 -4.88 -9.56
C HIS A 75 -0.32 -5.94 -8.48
N ASN A 76 -0.11 -5.52 -7.25
CA ASN A 76 -0.39 -6.25 -6.01
C ASN A 76 -0.95 -5.29 -4.95
N GLN A 77 -1.09 -5.74 -3.71
CA GLN A 77 -1.65 -4.94 -2.60
C GLN A 77 -0.89 -3.63 -2.30
N PHE A 78 0.33 -3.44 -2.80
CA PHE A 78 1.14 -2.23 -2.59
C PHE A 78 1.04 -1.21 -3.72
N SER A 79 0.18 -1.46 -4.73
CA SER A 79 0.08 -0.60 -5.92
C SER A 79 -0.29 0.85 -5.62
N HIS A 80 -0.99 1.11 -4.52
CA HIS A 80 -1.36 2.46 -4.08
C HIS A 80 -0.28 3.20 -3.27
N MET A 81 0.83 2.54 -2.93
CA MET A 81 1.90 3.12 -2.12
C MET A 81 2.93 3.81 -3.01
N SER A 82 3.44 4.97 -2.57
CA SER A 82 4.66 5.49 -3.16
C SER A 82 5.82 4.55 -2.80
N PHE A 83 6.90 4.62 -3.57
CA PHE A 83 8.07 3.79 -3.30
C PHE A 83 8.69 4.11 -1.92
N ASP A 84 8.76 5.38 -1.53
CA ASP A 84 9.26 5.79 -0.21
C ASP A 84 8.36 5.27 0.94
N GLU A 85 7.04 5.29 0.73
CA GLU A 85 6.10 4.72 1.69
C GLU A 85 6.27 3.20 1.82
N PHE A 86 6.49 2.50 0.71
CA PHE A 86 6.76 1.07 0.71
C PHE A 86 8.07 0.74 1.43
N LYS A 87 9.16 1.40 1.02
CA LYS A 87 10.51 1.21 1.59
C LYS A 87 10.55 1.42 3.10
N SER A 88 9.85 2.43 3.60
CA SER A 88 9.86 2.76 5.03
C SER A 88 9.00 1.85 5.91
N LYS A 89 8.12 1.04 5.32
CA LYS A 89 7.06 0.31 6.07
C LYS A 89 7.06 -1.19 5.88
N MET A 90 7.70 -1.70 4.83
CA MET A 90 7.65 -3.12 4.46
C MET A 90 8.94 -3.90 4.76
N THR A 91 9.98 -3.21 5.24
CA THR A 91 11.26 -3.77 5.68
C THR A 91 11.36 -3.69 7.21
N GLY A 92 12.39 -4.29 7.80
CA GLY A 92 12.52 -4.35 9.27
C GLY A 92 13.71 -5.13 9.80
N LEU A 93 14.66 -5.53 8.95
CA LEU A 93 15.91 -6.09 9.43
C LEU A 93 16.80 -4.96 9.95
N VAL A 94 17.38 -5.15 11.12
CA VAL A 94 18.37 -4.23 11.69
C VAL A 94 19.62 -5.03 12.02
N LEU A 95 20.71 -4.75 11.32
CA LEU A 95 21.99 -5.39 11.56
C LEU A 95 22.83 -4.54 12.54
N PRO A 96 23.47 -5.15 13.55
CA PRO A 96 24.50 -4.47 14.32
C PRO A 96 25.65 -3.96 13.44
N ASP A 97 26.28 -2.86 13.84
CA ASP A 97 27.44 -2.30 13.13
C ASP A 97 28.57 -3.33 13.04
N GLY A 98 29.05 -3.60 11.81
CA GLY A 98 30.13 -4.55 11.55
C GLY A 98 29.70 -6.02 11.52
N TYR A 99 28.40 -6.32 11.64
CA TYR A 99 27.90 -7.70 11.70
C TYR A 99 28.30 -8.53 10.47
N VAL A 100 28.18 -7.97 9.26
CA VAL A 100 28.54 -8.69 8.02
C VAL A 100 30.05 -8.94 7.94
N GLU A 101 30.86 -7.97 8.36
CA GLU A 101 32.33 -8.07 8.41
C GLU A 101 32.78 -9.13 9.41
N GLU A 102 32.14 -9.21 10.57
CA GLU A 102 32.37 -10.27 11.56
C GLU A 102 32.02 -11.65 10.99
N ARG A 103 30.85 -11.77 10.34
CA ARG A 103 30.41 -13.00 9.66
C ARG A 103 31.34 -13.43 8.51
N LEU A 104 31.99 -12.46 7.85
CA LEU A 104 33.02 -12.72 6.85
C LEU A 104 34.34 -13.18 7.50
N ALA A 105 34.72 -12.60 8.63
CA ALA A 105 35.93 -12.94 9.36
C ALA A 105 35.86 -14.33 10.04
N SER A 106 34.66 -14.79 10.42
CA SER A 106 34.42 -16.09 11.06
C SER A 106 34.30 -17.26 10.07
N ARG A 107 34.42 -17.01 8.76
CA ARG A 107 34.30 -18.03 7.71
C ARG A 107 35.30 -19.17 7.90
N VAL A 108 34.80 -20.40 7.76
CA VAL A 108 35.63 -21.61 7.71
C VAL A 108 35.76 -22.10 6.27
N ASN A 109 36.95 -21.93 5.68
CA ASN A 109 37.20 -22.31 4.29
C ASN A 109 37.13 -23.83 4.09
N GLY A 110 36.40 -24.26 3.05
CA GLY A 110 36.41 -25.64 2.57
C GLY A 110 35.48 -26.61 3.29
N LEU A 111 34.68 -26.15 4.26
CA LEU A 111 33.80 -27.02 5.06
C LEU A 111 32.80 -27.81 4.20
N PHE A 112 32.33 -27.23 3.09
CA PHE A 112 31.22 -27.77 2.29
C PHE A 112 31.56 -28.06 0.81
N ASN A 113 32.83 -27.95 0.42
CA ASN A 113 33.26 -28.01 -0.98
C ASN A 113 32.93 -29.34 -1.69
N ASN A 114 32.73 -30.44 -0.94
CA ASN A 114 32.48 -31.78 -1.48
C ASN A 114 31.14 -32.38 -1.04
N VAL A 115 30.28 -31.59 -0.40
CA VAL A 115 28.97 -32.08 0.05
C VAL A 115 28.03 -32.15 -1.15
N LYS A 116 27.55 -33.36 -1.46
CA LYS A 116 26.54 -33.58 -2.50
C LYS A 116 25.16 -33.21 -1.95
N THR A 117 24.51 -32.26 -2.60
CA THR A 117 23.11 -31.89 -2.34
C THR A 117 22.22 -32.36 -3.48
N PRO A 118 20.90 -32.56 -3.25
CA PRO A 118 19.95 -32.74 -4.35
C PRO A 118 20.02 -31.59 -5.37
N GLU A 119 19.60 -31.85 -6.61
CA GLU A 119 19.55 -30.83 -7.68
C GLU A 119 18.50 -29.75 -7.41
N ALA A 120 17.38 -30.14 -6.81
CA ALA A 120 16.31 -29.26 -6.36
C ALA A 120 15.77 -29.71 -4.99
N VAL A 121 15.33 -28.76 -4.19
CA VAL A 121 14.66 -28.96 -2.89
C VAL A 121 13.53 -27.97 -2.81
N ASP A 122 12.37 -28.43 -2.33
CA ASP A 122 11.23 -27.59 -1.98
C ASP A 122 10.65 -28.09 -0.66
N TRP A 123 10.81 -27.30 0.41
CA TRP A 123 10.28 -27.65 1.73
C TRP A 123 8.78 -27.44 1.83
N GLU A 124 8.16 -26.62 0.98
CA GLU A 124 6.71 -26.48 0.92
C GLU A 124 6.09 -27.80 0.44
N ASP A 125 6.61 -28.37 -0.65
CA ASP A 125 6.14 -29.67 -1.18
C ASP A 125 6.36 -30.83 -0.20
N LYS A 126 7.38 -30.71 0.68
CA LYS A 126 7.66 -31.68 1.74
C LYS A 126 6.80 -31.48 2.99
N GLY A 127 5.99 -30.43 3.06
CA GLY A 127 5.16 -30.11 4.23
C GLY A 127 5.90 -29.44 5.39
N GLY A 128 7.12 -28.93 5.17
CA GLY A 128 7.96 -28.28 6.18
C GLY A 128 7.88 -26.76 6.19
N VAL A 129 6.84 -26.17 5.59
CA VAL A 129 6.64 -24.72 5.50
C VAL A 129 5.17 -24.41 5.77
N THR A 130 4.90 -23.51 6.72
CA THR A 130 3.54 -23.02 7.03
C THR A 130 2.99 -22.15 5.89
N PRO A 131 1.67 -21.88 5.82
CA PRO A 131 1.13 -20.92 4.86
C PRO A 131 1.83 -19.55 4.92
N VAL A 132 1.81 -18.81 3.81
CA VAL A 132 2.33 -17.43 3.78
C VAL A 132 1.49 -16.54 4.68
N LYS A 133 2.15 -15.91 5.67
CA LYS A 133 1.57 -14.93 6.59
C LYS A 133 1.80 -13.49 6.09
N ASN A 134 1.27 -12.49 6.80
CA ASN A 134 1.39 -11.08 6.44
C ASN A 134 1.79 -10.21 7.63
N GLN A 135 2.99 -9.63 7.59
CA GLN A 135 3.53 -8.77 8.65
C GLN A 135 2.78 -7.44 8.78
N GLY A 136 2.02 -7.03 7.76
CA GLY A 136 1.34 -5.74 7.74
C GLY A 136 2.33 -4.58 7.68
N MET A 137 2.02 -3.49 8.39
CA MET A 137 2.80 -2.25 8.41
C MET A 137 3.77 -2.19 9.60
N CYS A 138 4.29 -3.34 10.00
CA CYS A 138 5.22 -3.51 11.11
C CYS A 138 6.53 -4.07 10.56
N GLY A 139 7.67 -3.51 11.00
CA GLY A 139 9.01 -3.97 10.62
C GLY A 139 9.43 -5.26 11.31
N SER A 140 8.57 -6.28 11.30
CA SER A 140 8.75 -7.56 12.00
C SER A 140 9.19 -8.70 11.08
N CYS A 141 9.70 -8.40 9.87
CA CYS A 141 10.17 -9.43 8.95
C CYS A 141 11.22 -10.38 9.56
N TRP A 142 12.03 -9.86 10.50
CA TRP A 142 12.97 -10.65 11.29
C TRP A 142 12.23 -11.75 12.08
N ALA A 143 11.14 -11.43 12.79
CA ALA A 143 10.34 -12.39 13.52
C ALA A 143 9.71 -13.45 12.60
N PHE A 144 9.17 -13.06 11.44
CA PHE A 144 8.62 -14.00 10.45
C PHE A 144 9.68 -14.92 9.83
N SER A 145 10.90 -14.40 9.60
CA SER A 145 12.01 -15.23 9.14
C SER A 145 12.43 -16.23 10.22
N THR A 146 12.52 -15.78 11.47
CA THR A 146 12.85 -16.61 12.64
C THR A 146 11.83 -17.72 12.83
N THR A 147 10.54 -17.40 12.99
CA THR A 147 9.49 -18.40 13.22
C THR A 147 9.46 -19.40 12.08
N GLY A 148 9.53 -18.96 10.82
CA GLY A 148 9.55 -19.85 9.67
C GLY A 148 10.73 -20.85 9.66
N ALA A 149 11.90 -20.44 10.16
CA ALA A 149 13.05 -21.35 10.28
C ALA A 149 12.92 -22.30 11.48
N VAL A 150 12.38 -21.84 12.61
CA VAL A 150 12.12 -22.67 13.80
C VAL A 150 11.02 -23.70 13.51
N GLU A 151 9.95 -23.31 12.82
CA GLU A 151 8.89 -24.21 12.33
C GLU A 151 9.46 -25.31 11.43
N GLY A 152 10.29 -24.92 10.46
CA GLY A 152 10.96 -25.84 9.55
C GLY A 152 11.91 -26.81 10.26
N ALA A 153 12.71 -26.30 11.21
CA ALA A 153 13.61 -27.11 12.03
C ALA A 153 12.83 -28.12 12.91
N ALA A 154 11.73 -27.67 13.54
CA ALA A 154 10.85 -28.53 14.32
C ALA A 154 10.26 -29.64 13.45
N PHE A 155 9.78 -29.30 12.24
CA PHE A 155 9.28 -30.28 11.27
C PHE A 155 10.33 -31.31 10.86
N VAL A 156 11.56 -30.87 10.58
CA VAL A 156 12.66 -31.78 10.23
C VAL A 156 13.00 -32.72 11.39
N SER A 157 12.94 -32.25 12.64
CA SER A 157 13.25 -33.07 13.81
C SER A 157 12.14 -34.06 14.20
N SER A 158 10.87 -33.68 14.02
CA SER A 158 9.74 -34.40 14.61
C SER A 158 8.71 -34.92 13.60
N GLY A 159 8.74 -34.45 12.35
CA GLY A 159 7.73 -34.72 11.33
C GLY A 159 6.41 -33.96 11.51
N ASN A 160 6.31 -33.05 12.49
CA ASN A 160 5.12 -32.23 12.72
C ASN A 160 5.48 -30.75 12.53
N LEU A 161 4.65 -30.02 11.81
CA LEU A 161 4.85 -28.60 11.53
C LEU A 161 3.96 -27.77 12.45
N PRO A 162 4.50 -27.16 13.53
CA PRO A 162 3.74 -26.19 14.32
C PRO A 162 3.62 -24.86 13.55
N SER A 163 2.66 -24.03 13.94
CA SER A 163 2.60 -22.61 13.56
C SER A 163 2.95 -21.79 14.79
N LEU A 164 4.00 -20.98 14.72
CA LEU A 164 4.57 -20.28 15.87
C LEU A 164 4.22 -18.80 15.85
N SER A 165 4.18 -18.18 17.03
CA SER A 165 3.80 -16.77 17.20
C SER A 165 4.95 -15.82 16.85
N GLU A 166 4.79 -15.03 15.78
CA GLU A 166 5.67 -13.87 15.57
C GLU A 166 5.40 -12.77 16.60
N GLN A 167 4.20 -12.70 17.16
CA GLN A 167 3.81 -11.64 18.08
C GLN A 167 4.55 -11.73 19.41
N GLU A 168 4.78 -12.94 19.91
CA GLU A 168 5.58 -13.15 21.12
C GLU A 168 6.98 -12.56 20.95
N LEU A 169 7.64 -12.80 19.82
CA LEU A 169 8.94 -12.18 19.51
C LEU A 169 8.82 -10.66 19.45
N VAL A 170 7.81 -10.14 18.74
CA VAL A 170 7.61 -8.68 18.61
C VAL A 170 7.40 -8.00 19.97
N ASP A 171 6.73 -8.66 20.91
CA ASP A 171 6.38 -8.09 22.20
C ASP A 171 7.42 -8.33 23.30
N CYS A 172 8.12 -9.47 23.26
CA CYS A 172 8.94 -9.96 24.37
C CYS A 172 10.45 -10.03 24.07
N ASP A 173 10.85 -10.10 22.80
CA ASP A 173 12.27 -10.06 22.46
C ASP A 173 12.79 -8.63 22.50
N HIS A 174 13.57 -8.36 23.55
CA HIS A 174 14.28 -7.11 23.75
C HIS A 174 15.80 -7.33 23.79
N ASN A 175 16.29 -8.48 23.33
CA ASN A 175 17.70 -8.85 23.33
C ASN A 175 18.44 -8.35 22.08
N GLY A 176 18.31 -7.05 21.81
CA GLY A 176 18.85 -6.40 20.60
C GLY A 176 17.79 -6.14 19.53
N ASP A 177 16.61 -6.74 19.66
CA ASP A 177 15.47 -6.52 18.77
C ASP A 177 14.46 -5.53 19.37
N MET A 178 13.71 -4.85 18.50
CA MET A 178 12.91 -3.66 18.84
C MET A 178 11.48 -3.75 18.29
N GLY A 179 10.90 -4.95 18.26
CA GLY A 179 9.54 -5.21 17.78
C GLY A 179 9.34 -4.72 16.34
N CYS A 180 8.37 -3.82 16.13
CA CYS A 180 8.12 -3.24 14.81
C CYS A 180 9.18 -2.25 14.31
N ASN A 181 10.14 -1.84 15.15
CA ASN A 181 11.27 -1.01 14.73
C ASN A 181 12.45 -1.85 14.19
N GLY A 182 12.27 -3.16 14.14
CA GLY A 182 13.18 -4.09 13.50
C GLY A 182 14.01 -4.93 14.46
N GLY A 183 14.74 -5.88 13.90
CA GLY A 183 15.49 -6.89 14.63
C GLY A 183 16.30 -7.80 13.73
N LEU A 184 16.92 -8.83 14.32
CA LEU A 184 17.82 -9.78 13.69
C LEU A 184 17.45 -11.21 14.09
N MET A 185 17.35 -12.10 13.11
CA MET A 185 16.94 -13.49 13.34
C MET A 185 17.79 -14.24 14.36
N ASP A 186 19.10 -13.95 14.44
CA ASP A 186 20.01 -14.61 15.38
C ASP A 186 19.78 -14.18 16.84
N HIS A 187 19.38 -12.93 17.08
CA HIS A 187 18.94 -12.49 18.40
C HIS A 187 17.66 -13.22 18.81
N ALA A 188 16.71 -13.31 17.89
CA ALA A 188 15.46 -14.02 18.11
C ALA A 188 15.66 -15.52 18.38
N PHE A 189 16.57 -16.20 17.67
CA PHE A 189 16.91 -17.59 17.98
C PHE A 189 17.49 -17.74 19.39
N ALA A 190 18.41 -16.85 19.78
CA ALA A 190 18.98 -16.84 21.13
C ALA A 190 17.92 -16.54 22.19
N TRP A 191 16.99 -15.62 21.92
CA TRP A 191 15.89 -15.31 22.81
C TRP A 191 14.97 -16.51 23.01
N ILE A 192 14.59 -17.25 21.95
CA ILE A 192 13.74 -18.45 22.08
C ILE A 192 14.44 -19.52 22.92
N GLU A 193 15.76 -19.68 22.76
CA GLU A 193 16.56 -20.59 23.57
C GLU A 193 16.55 -20.19 25.06
N ASP A 194 16.81 -18.92 25.36
CA ASP A 194 16.85 -18.38 26.72
C ASP A 194 15.46 -18.33 27.39
N ASN A 195 14.40 -18.08 26.61
CA ASN A 195 13.01 -18.06 27.06
C ASN A 195 12.47 -19.48 27.38
N GLY A 196 13.20 -20.53 27.01
CA GLY A 196 12.75 -21.92 27.19
C GLY A 196 11.73 -22.39 26.15
N GLY A 197 11.50 -21.59 25.11
CA GLY A 197 10.66 -21.92 23.97
C GLY A 197 9.86 -20.74 23.45
N ILE A 198 8.97 -21.05 22.49
CA ILE A 198 8.08 -20.10 21.84
C ILE A 198 6.68 -20.70 21.70
N CYS A 199 5.67 -19.83 21.82
CA CYS A 199 4.26 -20.15 21.79
C CYS A 199 3.74 -20.39 20.37
N SER A 200 2.56 -20.99 20.30
CA SER A 200 1.86 -21.19 19.04
C SER A 200 1.22 -19.89 18.56
N GLU A 201 1.02 -19.76 17.25
CA GLU A 201 0.24 -18.66 16.67
C GLU A 201 -1.17 -18.59 17.26
N GLU A 202 -1.79 -19.75 17.54
CA GLU A 202 -3.16 -19.82 18.09
C GLU A 202 -3.25 -19.28 19.52
N ASP A 203 -2.20 -19.48 20.33
CA ASP A 203 -2.17 -19.01 21.71
C ASP A 203 -1.76 -17.53 21.83
N TYR A 204 -0.99 -17.02 20.85
CA TYR A 204 -0.48 -15.64 20.83
C TYR A 204 -0.56 -15.06 19.40
N ASP A 205 -1.77 -14.73 18.97
CA ASP A 205 -2.08 -14.22 17.61
C ASP A 205 -1.29 -12.95 17.21
N TYR A 206 -0.87 -12.89 15.95
CA TYR A 206 -0.28 -11.68 15.36
C TYR A 206 -1.23 -10.48 15.27
N LYS A 207 -0.77 -9.32 15.77
CA LYS A 207 -1.50 -8.03 15.81
C LYS A 207 -0.87 -6.96 14.93
N GLY A 208 0.34 -7.18 14.41
CA GLY A 208 1.00 -6.21 13.51
C GLY A 208 1.35 -4.88 14.17
N THR A 209 1.51 -4.90 15.49
CA THR A 209 1.92 -3.75 16.31
C THR A 209 2.53 -4.28 17.60
N ALA A 210 3.50 -3.57 18.16
CA ALA A 210 4.07 -3.94 19.45
C ALA A 210 3.03 -3.74 20.57
N GLN A 211 2.87 -4.77 21.39
CA GLN A 211 2.00 -4.78 22.57
C GLN A 211 2.82 -5.07 23.83
N MET A 212 2.12 -5.25 24.94
CA MET A 212 2.75 -5.62 26.19
C MET A 212 2.98 -7.14 26.18
N CYS A 213 4.23 -7.57 26.41
CA CYS A 213 4.58 -8.98 26.53
C CYS A 213 3.69 -9.68 27.57
N HIS A 214 3.15 -10.84 27.22
CA HIS A 214 2.38 -11.69 28.13
C HIS A 214 2.81 -13.16 28.03
N LYS A 215 2.50 -13.93 29.07
CA LYS A 215 2.85 -15.36 29.15
C LYS A 215 1.86 -16.20 28.36
N CYS A 216 2.40 -17.25 27.73
CA CYS A 216 1.69 -18.30 27.03
C CYS A 216 2.47 -19.61 27.16
N ASP A 217 1.86 -20.73 26.77
CA ASP A 217 2.52 -22.02 26.84
C ASP A 217 3.38 -22.24 25.59
N SER A 218 4.69 -22.34 25.78
CA SER A 218 5.62 -22.70 24.71
C SER A 218 5.29 -24.07 24.11
N VAL A 219 5.48 -24.21 22.80
CA VAL A 219 5.27 -25.46 22.05
C VAL A 219 6.53 -25.99 21.37
N VAL A 220 7.52 -25.12 21.13
CA VAL A 220 8.79 -25.46 20.49
C VAL A 220 9.95 -24.84 21.28
N LYS A 221 11.03 -25.60 21.45
CA LYS A 221 12.31 -25.14 22.01
C LYS A 221 13.35 -24.99 20.90
N VAL A 222 14.14 -23.93 20.96
CA VAL A 222 15.40 -23.80 20.23
C VAL A 222 16.53 -24.23 21.16
N THR A 223 17.46 -25.06 20.68
CA THR A 223 18.59 -25.59 21.46
C THR A 223 19.94 -25.04 20.98
N GLY A 224 19.90 -23.93 20.25
CA GLY A 224 21.02 -23.33 19.54
C GLY A 224 20.71 -23.10 18.07
N PHE A 225 21.60 -22.36 17.40
CA PHE A 225 21.53 -22.07 15.97
C PHE A 225 22.92 -22.06 15.35
N GLN A 226 22.97 -22.13 14.03
CA GLN A 226 24.21 -22.18 13.26
C GLN A 226 24.20 -21.14 12.16
N ASP A 227 25.28 -20.37 12.15
CA ASP A 227 25.65 -19.46 11.09
C ASP A 227 26.17 -20.22 9.88
N VAL A 228 25.59 -19.93 8.71
CA VAL A 228 26.13 -20.37 7.43
C VAL A 228 27.24 -19.41 7.03
N ASN A 229 28.32 -19.94 6.43
CA ASN A 229 29.43 -19.15 5.91
C ASN A 229 28.92 -18.00 5.03
N SER A 230 29.21 -16.77 5.44
CA SER A 230 28.86 -15.58 4.67
C SER A 230 29.52 -15.62 3.29
N HIS A 231 28.81 -15.16 2.27
CA HIS A 231 29.26 -15.09 0.89
C HIS A 231 29.71 -16.45 0.33
N ASP A 232 28.92 -17.48 0.63
CA ASP A 232 29.12 -18.86 0.18
C ASP A 232 27.77 -19.51 -0.19
N GLU A 233 27.34 -19.30 -1.44
CA GLU A 233 26.08 -19.89 -1.95
C GLU A 233 26.08 -21.43 -1.92
N GLN A 234 27.26 -22.07 -1.92
CA GLN A 234 27.34 -23.53 -1.79
C GLN A 234 27.08 -23.97 -0.35
N ALA A 235 27.60 -23.26 0.65
CA ALA A 235 27.27 -23.49 2.05
C ALA A 235 25.77 -23.25 2.31
N LEU A 236 25.20 -22.17 1.76
CA LEU A 236 23.76 -21.91 1.83
C LEU A 236 22.95 -23.04 1.19
N LYS A 237 23.39 -23.57 0.05
CA LYS A 237 22.71 -24.68 -0.63
C LYS A 237 22.70 -25.94 0.22
N VAL A 238 23.81 -26.23 0.90
CA VAL A 238 23.92 -27.37 1.82
C VAL A 238 23.01 -27.20 3.03
N ALA A 239 22.89 -25.99 3.59
CA ALA A 239 21.97 -25.71 4.69
C ALA A 239 20.50 -25.85 4.24
N VAL A 240 20.11 -25.22 3.13
CA VAL A 240 18.74 -25.30 2.58
C VAL A 240 18.37 -26.74 2.19
N ALA A 241 19.33 -27.58 1.82
CA ALA A 241 19.07 -28.99 1.56
C ALA A 241 18.67 -29.79 2.81
N GLN A 242 18.98 -29.30 4.01
CA GLN A 242 18.72 -29.95 5.29
C GLN A 242 17.44 -29.45 5.97
N GLN A 243 17.13 -28.15 5.86
CA GLN A 243 15.94 -27.51 6.42
C GLN A 243 15.72 -26.12 5.80
N PRO A 244 14.57 -25.46 6.02
CA PRO A 244 14.42 -24.03 5.73
C PRO A 244 15.44 -23.17 6.50
N VAL A 245 15.94 -22.10 5.87
CA VAL A 245 17.04 -21.26 6.39
C VAL A 245 16.60 -19.79 6.41
N SER A 246 16.79 -19.11 7.53
CA SER A 246 16.60 -17.66 7.62
C SER A 246 17.70 -16.96 6.84
N VAL A 247 17.31 -16.02 5.98
CA VAL A 247 18.23 -15.23 5.17
C VAL A 247 17.81 -13.77 5.19
N ALA A 248 18.78 -12.88 4.99
CA ALA A 248 18.54 -11.46 4.79
C ALA A 248 18.77 -11.09 3.32
N ILE A 249 17.97 -10.16 2.82
CA ILE A 249 18.11 -9.58 1.48
C ILE A 249 17.93 -8.06 1.52
N GLU A 250 18.33 -7.39 0.44
CA GLU A 250 17.89 -6.04 0.12
C GLU A 250 16.57 -6.12 -0.69
N ALA A 251 15.47 -5.68 -0.10
CA ALA A 251 14.13 -5.71 -0.67
C ALA A 251 13.53 -4.31 -0.91
N ASP A 252 14.22 -3.24 -0.54
CA ASP A 252 13.82 -1.84 -0.75
C ASP A 252 13.93 -1.34 -2.20
N GLN A 253 13.76 -2.22 -3.20
CA GLN A 253 13.87 -1.89 -4.62
C GLN A 253 12.51 -1.86 -5.31
N LYS A 254 12.27 -0.91 -6.23
CA LYS A 254 10.94 -0.73 -6.85
C LYS A 254 10.49 -1.94 -7.67
N ALA A 255 11.43 -2.64 -8.31
CA ALA A 255 11.15 -3.89 -9.01
C ALA A 255 10.75 -5.01 -8.03
N PHE A 256 11.31 -5.02 -6.83
CA PHE A 256 10.97 -5.98 -5.78
C PHE A 256 9.56 -5.74 -5.24
N GLN A 257 9.17 -4.47 -5.03
CA GLN A 257 7.81 -4.08 -4.65
C GLN A 257 6.75 -4.71 -5.56
N PHE A 258 6.99 -4.72 -6.88
CA PHE A 258 6.03 -5.17 -7.89
C PHE A 258 6.34 -6.55 -8.47
N TYR A 259 7.25 -7.31 -7.88
CA TYR A 259 7.53 -8.67 -8.35
C TYR A 259 6.25 -9.50 -8.41
N LYS A 260 6.04 -10.15 -9.56
CA LYS A 260 4.89 -11.03 -9.80
C LYS A 260 5.31 -12.46 -10.14
N THR A 261 6.28 -12.63 -11.04
CA THR A 261 6.80 -13.96 -11.40
C THR A 261 8.13 -13.88 -12.14
N GLY A 262 8.81 -15.01 -12.23
CA GLY A 262 10.09 -15.20 -12.91
C GLY A 262 11.25 -15.34 -11.95
N VAL A 263 12.44 -15.70 -12.45
CA VAL A 263 13.66 -15.73 -11.64
C VAL A 263 14.21 -14.32 -11.55
N PHE A 264 14.04 -13.69 -10.39
CA PHE A 264 14.45 -12.31 -10.12
C PHE A 264 15.97 -12.18 -10.20
N ASN A 265 16.41 -11.51 -11.27
CA ASN A 265 17.80 -11.21 -11.60
C ASN A 265 18.00 -9.70 -11.88
N LEU A 266 17.04 -8.88 -11.41
CA LEU A 266 17.06 -7.43 -11.59
C LEU A 266 18.00 -6.79 -10.57
N THR A 267 18.33 -5.52 -10.78
CA THR A 267 19.22 -4.79 -9.88
C THR A 267 18.66 -4.72 -8.46
N CYS A 268 19.49 -5.15 -7.52
CA CYS A 268 19.40 -4.91 -6.09
C CYS A 268 20.84 -4.85 -5.56
N GLY A 269 21.05 -4.14 -4.46
CA GLY A 269 22.34 -4.07 -3.79
C GLY A 269 22.52 -5.17 -2.74
N THR A 270 23.27 -4.83 -1.70
CA THR A 270 23.59 -5.68 -0.55
C THR A 270 23.36 -4.94 0.77
N SER A 271 22.58 -3.87 0.77
CA SER A 271 22.17 -3.11 1.95
C SER A 271 20.99 -3.82 2.59
N LEU A 272 21.27 -4.91 3.31
CA LEU A 272 20.25 -5.83 3.79
C LEU A 272 19.25 -5.13 4.72
N ASP A 273 17.97 -5.27 4.42
CA ASP A 273 16.87 -4.57 5.11
C ASP A 273 15.66 -5.48 5.39
N HIS A 274 15.67 -6.70 4.88
CA HIS A 274 14.51 -7.59 4.94
C HIS A 274 14.90 -9.04 5.28
N GLY A 275 14.29 -9.56 6.34
CA GLY A 275 14.41 -10.96 6.75
C GLY A 275 13.37 -11.83 6.04
N VAL A 276 13.82 -12.89 5.38
CA VAL A 276 12.97 -13.83 4.63
C VAL A 276 13.42 -15.27 4.86
N LEU A 277 12.69 -16.25 4.34
CA LEU A 277 12.98 -17.67 4.55
C LEU A 277 13.32 -18.35 3.22
N ALA A 278 14.54 -18.85 3.09
CA ALA A 278 14.92 -19.73 1.98
C ALA A 278 14.35 -21.14 2.21
N VAL A 279 13.35 -21.51 1.41
CA VAL A 279 12.59 -22.77 1.56
C VAL A 279 12.96 -23.80 0.50
N GLY A 280 13.86 -23.45 -0.41
CA GLY A 280 14.23 -24.36 -1.48
C GLY A 280 15.14 -23.73 -2.52
N TYR A 281 15.47 -24.54 -3.53
CA TYR A 281 16.22 -24.11 -4.70
C TYR A 281 15.91 -25.05 -5.86
N GLY A 282 16.12 -24.57 -7.08
CA GLY A 282 15.89 -25.35 -8.28
C GLY A 282 16.57 -24.77 -9.50
N THR A 283 16.13 -25.25 -10.66
CA THR A 283 16.49 -24.71 -11.97
C THR A 283 15.24 -24.66 -12.84
N GLU A 284 14.97 -23.52 -13.46
CA GLU A 284 13.90 -23.36 -14.45
C GLU A 284 14.50 -22.77 -15.73
N ASN A 285 14.24 -23.39 -16.88
CA ASN A 285 14.72 -22.92 -18.19
C ASN A 285 16.22 -22.62 -18.23
N GLY A 286 17.02 -23.43 -17.51
CA GLY A 286 18.48 -23.25 -17.39
C GLY A 286 18.92 -22.20 -16.36
N GLN A 287 18.00 -21.46 -15.74
CA GLN A 287 18.29 -20.48 -14.69
C GLN A 287 18.13 -21.13 -13.32
N LYS A 288 19.20 -21.09 -12.52
CA LYS A 288 19.18 -21.57 -11.14
C LYS A 288 18.54 -20.53 -10.24
N PHE A 289 17.74 -20.97 -9.27
CA PHE A 289 17.08 -20.05 -8.33
C PHE A 289 17.08 -20.59 -6.90
N TRP A 290 16.95 -19.67 -5.95
CA TRP A 290 16.47 -19.87 -4.59
C TRP A 290 14.96 -19.66 -4.56
N LYS A 291 14.19 -20.56 -3.93
CA LYS A 291 12.78 -20.32 -3.61
C LYS A 291 12.70 -19.72 -2.21
N VAL A 292 12.14 -18.53 -2.11
CA VAL A 292 12.12 -17.74 -0.88
C VAL A 292 10.69 -17.41 -0.51
N LYS A 293 10.29 -17.74 0.72
CA LYS A 293 9.02 -17.37 1.33
C LYS A 293 9.14 -15.95 1.89
N ASN A 294 8.21 -15.08 1.50
CA ASN A 294 8.10 -13.72 2.01
C ASN A 294 7.02 -13.62 3.10
N SER A 295 6.96 -12.49 3.80
CA SER A 295 6.03 -12.16 4.89
C SER A 295 5.02 -11.08 4.49
N TRP A 296 4.78 -10.88 3.20
CA TRP A 296 3.86 -9.84 2.68
C TRP A 296 2.53 -10.42 2.20
N GLY A 297 2.14 -11.59 2.69
CA GLY A 297 0.89 -12.23 2.30
C GLY A 297 0.88 -12.81 0.87
N PRO A 298 -0.14 -13.61 0.55
CA PRO A 298 -0.16 -14.41 -0.68
C PRO A 298 -0.49 -13.60 -1.95
N SER A 299 -0.88 -12.33 -1.84
CA SER A 299 -1.21 -11.51 -3.02
C SER A 299 0.03 -10.86 -3.67
N TRP A 300 1.18 -10.90 -2.98
CA TRP A 300 2.46 -10.46 -3.51
C TRP A 300 3.22 -11.63 -4.16
N GLY A 301 3.97 -11.37 -5.24
CA GLY A 301 4.82 -12.37 -5.88
C GLY A 301 4.08 -13.63 -6.35
N GLU A 302 4.78 -14.75 -6.29
CA GLU A 302 4.29 -16.07 -6.69
C GLU A 302 3.54 -16.71 -5.52
N LYS A 303 2.35 -16.19 -5.20
CA LYS A 303 1.55 -16.58 -4.02
C LYS A 303 2.29 -16.37 -2.69
N GLY A 304 3.04 -15.28 -2.58
CA GLY A 304 3.84 -14.93 -1.41
C GLY A 304 5.29 -15.39 -1.46
N TYR A 305 5.70 -16.04 -2.55
CA TYR A 305 7.08 -16.47 -2.78
C TYR A 305 7.75 -15.62 -3.85
N ILE A 306 9.09 -15.65 -3.83
CA ILE A 306 9.95 -15.14 -4.89
C ILE A 306 11.01 -16.16 -5.23
N ARG A 307 11.36 -16.23 -6.52
CA ARG A 307 12.52 -16.96 -7.00
C ARG A 307 13.67 -16.01 -7.24
N LEU A 308 14.71 -16.04 -6.41
CA LEU A 308 15.91 -15.20 -6.58
C LEU A 308 16.95 -15.95 -7.39
N ALA A 309 17.63 -15.26 -8.32
CA ALA A 309 18.71 -15.86 -9.10
C ALA A 309 19.81 -16.42 -8.18
N ARG A 310 20.22 -17.66 -8.44
CA ARG A 310 21.25 -18.36 -7.67
C ARG A 310 22.48 -18.57 -8.52
N GLU A 311 23.65 -18.28 -7.96
CA GLU A 311 24.94 -18.23 -8.67
C GLU A 311 25.02 -17.10 -9.71
N GLY A 312 26.22 -16.52 -9.90
CA GLY A 312 26.48 -15.52 -10.95
C GLY A 312 26.24 -14.06 -10.57
N ASN A 313 25.83 -13.76 -9.33
CA ASN A 313 25.54 -12.39 -8.84
C ASN A 313 26.54 -11.92 -7.79
N GLY A 314 27.81 -12.31 -7.95
CA GLY A 314 28.87 -12.00 -7.01
C GLY A 314 28.82 -12.84 -5.72
N PRO A 315 29.77 -12.63 -4.80
CA PRO A 315 29.93 -13.47 -3.63
C PRO A 315 28.79 -13.32 -2.61
N ALA A 316 28.13 -12.16 -2.54
CA ALA A 316 26.98 -11.93 -1.66
C ALA A 316 25.69 -12.61 -2.14
N GLY A 317 25.66 -13.12 -3.38
CA GLY A 317 24.46 -13.64 -4.04
C GLY A 317 23.49 -12.53 -4.44
N GLN A 318 22.42 -12.92 -5.16
CA GLN A 318 21.38 -11.98 -5.60
C GLN A 318 20.73 -11.29 -4.38
N CYS A 319 20.71 -9.96 -4.40
CA CYS A 319 20.19 -9.10 -3.32
C CYS A 319 20.84 -9.38 -1.95
N GLY A 320 22.06 -9.92 -1.93
CA GLY A 320 22.78 -10.20 -0.70
C GLY A 320 22.33 -11.45 0.06
N ILE A 321 21.51 -12.34 -0.54
CA ILE A 321 20.95 -13.54 0.11
C ILE A 321 21.98 -14.43 0.83
N ALA A 322 23.24 -14.44 0.37
CA ALA A 322 24.31 -15.25 0.98
C ALA A 322 25.08 -14.51 2.09
N SER A 323 24.68 -13.31 2.49
CA SER A 323 25.46 -12.44 3.40
C SER A 323 25.35 -12.86 4.86
N VAL A 324 24.13 -13.04 5.39
CA VAL A 324 23.91 -13.47 6.79
C VAL A 324 22.89 -14.62 6.94
N PRO A 325 23.04 -15.74 6.20
CA PRO A 325 22.19 -16.90 6.39
C PRO A 325 22.45 -17.63 7.72
N SER A 326 21.39 -18.06 8.41
CA SER A 326 21.48 -18.85 9.64
C SER A 326 20.27 -19.77 9.79
N TYR A 327 20.41 -20.83 10.58
CA TYR A 327 19.33 -21.78 10.85
C TYR A 327 19.36 -22.31 12.28
N PRO A 328 18.20 -22.51 12.92
CA PRO A 328 18.12 -23.00 14.30
C PRO A 328 18.10 -24.54 14.35
N PHE A 329 18.38 -25.08 15.53
CA PHE A 329 18.04 -26.44 15.92
C PHE A 329 16.83 -26.36 16.85
N ALA A 330 15.73 -27.03 16.50
CA ALA A 330 14.48 -26.93 17.23
C ALA A 330 13.82 -28.30 17.47
N THR A 331 13.11 -28.41 18.60
CA THR A 331 12.36 -29.62 18.99
C THR A 331 11.01 -29.26 19.60
N LEU A 332 10.02 -30.14 19.44
CA LEU A 332 8.71 -29.98 20.09
C LEU A 332 8.83 -30.20 21.61
N ILE A 333 8.14 -29.38 22.40
CA ILE A 333 8.04 -29.57 23.85
C ILE A 333 7.01 -30.68 24.12
N SER A 334 7.45 -31.75 24.79
CA SER A 334 6.56 -32.86 25.15
C SER A 334 5.62 -32.50 26.30
N GLN A 335 4.44 -33.13 26.36
CA GLN A 335 3.47 -32.90 27.46
C GLN A 335 4.02 -33.26 28.86
N ASP A 336 5.03 -34.13 28.94
CA ASP A 336 5.65 -34.51 30.20
C ASP A 336 6.63 -33.44 30.72
N GLU A 337 7.22 -32.63 29.83
CA GLU A 337 8.06 -31.47 30.21
C GLU A 337 7.22 -30.30 30.71
N LYS A 338 6.03 -30.07 30.12
CA LYS A 338 5.11 -29.00 30.56
C LYS A 338 4.70 -29.12 32.05
N LYS A 339 4.61 -30.35 32.58
CA LYS A 339 4.27 -30.60 33.99
C LYS A 339 5.36 -30.19 34.99
N ILE A 340 6.61 -30.05 34.54
CA ILE A 340 7.74 -29.72 35.41
C ILE A 340 7.85 -28.20 35.60
N GLU A 341 7.50 -27.41 34.58
CA GLU A 341 7.51 -25.94 34.62
C GLU A 341 6.35 -25.34 35.43
N GLU A 342 5.15 -25.94 35.39
CA GLU A 342 4.00 -25.49 36.20
C GLU A 342 4.25 -25.52 37.72
N ALA A 343 5.29 -26.23 38.18
CA ALA A 343 5.60 -26.38 39.59
C ALA A 343 6.40 -25.21 40.20
N VAL A 344 6.80 -24.19 39.42
CA VAL A 344 7.82 -23.19 39.86
C VAL A 344 7.34 -21.72 39.92
N GLU A 345 6.08 -21.38 39.62
CA GLU A 345 5.63 -19.97 39.66
C GLU A 345 5.17 -19.46 41.07
N PRO A 346 5.64 -18.29 41.54
CA PRO A 346 5.12 -17.62 42.73
C PRO A 346 3.91 -16.71 42.42
N ARG A 347 2.88 -16.81 43.28
CA ARG A 347 1.59 -16.08 43.21
C ARG A 347 1.76 -14.57 43.42
N PHE A 348 1.15 -13.77 42.54
CA PHE A 348 0.77 -12.37 42.81
C PHE A 348 -0.70 -12.08 42.46
N VAL A 349 -1.26 -11.13 43.22
CA VAL A 349 -2.67 -10.87 43.49
C VAL A 349 -3.24 -9.84 42.51
N SER A 350 -4.50 -10.01 42.09
CA SER A 350 -5.24 -9.06 41.26
C SER A 350 -5.78 -7.86 42.06
N ALA A 351 -5.88 -6.71 41.40
CA ALA A 351 -6.74 -5.62 41.83
C ALA A 351 -7.73 -5.30 40.69
N ASP A 352 -8.98 -5.60 40.97
CA ASP A 352 -10.18 -5.22 40.23
C ASP A 352 -10.48 -3.73 40.50
N ASP A 353 -11.01 -3.00 39.51
CA ASP A 353 -12.23 -2.19 39.72
C ASP A 353 -12.75 -1.57 38.42
N ARG A 354 -14.07 -1.69 38.25
CA ARG A 354 -14.92 -1.10 37.21
C ARG A 354 -15.35 0.32 37.59
N VAL A 355 -15.62 1.17 36.61
CA VAL A 355 -16.48 2.36 36.79
C VAL A 355 -17.53 2.45 35.69
N ASP A 356 -18.76 2.66 36.15
CA ASP A 356 -20.01 2.65 35.42
C ASP A 356 -20.29 3.86 34.51
N SER A 357 -21.21 3.57 33.58
CA SER A 357 -21.98 4.41 32.65
C SER A 357 -22.56 5.74 33.15
N PHE A 358 -22.77 6.69 32.23
CA PHE A 358 -23.82 7.73 32.31
C PHE A 358 -24.45 8.05 30.92
N PRO A 359 -25.66 8.64 30.85
CA PRO A 359 -26.72 8.24 29.92
C PRO A 359 -27.01 9.23 28.77
N ALA A 360 -27.88 8.78 27.86
CA ALA A 360 -28.40 9.48 26.69
C ALA A 360 -29.64 10.38 26.97
N GLU A 361 -29.75 11.49 26.23
CA GLU A 361 -30.94 12.14 25.61
C GLU A 361 -30.51 13.55 25.14
N LYS A 362 -31.04 14.23 24.10
CA LYS A 362 -32.37 14.25 23.47
C LYS A 362 -32.29 14.94 22.09
N ALA A 363 -33.11 14.48 21.15
CA ALA A 363 -33.27 15.05 19.82
C ALA A 363 -33.95 16.44 19.84
N ARG A 364 -33.53 17.34 18.94
CA ARG A 364 -34.14 18.67 18.72
C ARG A 364 -34.84 18.72 17.36
N LYS A 365 -36.12 19.14 17.40
CA LYS A 365 -37.04 19.26 16.26
C LYS A 365 -36.56 20.28 15.21
N SER A 366 -36.68 19.92 13.93
CA SER A 366 -36.47 20.78 12.77
C SER A 366 -37.75 21.53 12.37
N ARG A 367 -37.57 22.72 11.79
CA ARG A 367 -38.59 23.58 11.15
C ARG A 367 -38.91 23.06 9.72
N PRO A 368 -40.10 23.33 9.17
CA PRO A 368 -40.43 22.88 7.82
C PRO A 368 -39.73 23.75 6.77
N MET A 369 -39.08 23.09 5.80
CA MET A 369 -38.51 23.68 4.59
C MET A 369 -39.41 23.31 3.40
N ASN A 370 -39.35 24.10 2.33
CA ASN A 370 -40.27 24.06 1.19
C ASN A 370 -40.07 22.77 0.37
N LEU A 371 -41.16 22.19 -0.17
CA LEU A 371 -41.18 20.84 -0.77
C LEU A 371 -40.33 20.70 -2.05
N ALA A 372 -39.93 21.81 -2.67
CA ALA A 372 -39.05 21.85 -3.84
C ALA A 372 -37.54 21.74 -3.48
N ASP A 373 -37.16 22.06 -2.23
CA ASP A 373 -35.77 21.95 -1.75
C ASP A 373 -35.43 20.52 -1.28
N LEU A 374 -36.43 19.64 -1.15
CA LEU A 374 -36.26 18.27 -0.65
C LEU A 374 -35.66 17.28 -1.66
N PHE A 375 -35.54 17.65 -2.93
CA PHE A 375 -35.11 16.73 -4.01
C PHE A 375 -33.91 17.21 -4.82
N SER A 376 -33.39 18.42 -4.55
CA SER A 376 -32.17 18.92 -5.22
C SER A 376 -30.95 18.51 -4.41
N SER A 377 -30.08 17.67 -4.96
CA SER A 377 -28.79 17.33 -4.35
C SER A 377 -27.69 18.32 -4.73
N ALA A 378 -28.00 19.34 -5.52
CA ALA A 378 -27.15 20.51 -5.73
C ALA A 378 -27.85 21.80 -5.35
N LYS A 379 -27.11 22.73 -4.73
CA LYS A 379 -27.60 24.05 -4.32
C LYS A 379 -26.53 25.10 -4.54
N ILE A 380 -26.92 26.27 -5.02
CA ILE A 380 -26.03 27.41 -5.21
C ILE A 380 -26.58 28.63 -4.48
N THR A 381 -25.71 29.37 -3.81
CA THR A 381 -26.08 30.57 -3.06
C THR A 381 -25.02 31.65 -3.22
N GLN A 382 -25.45 32.92 -3.20
CA GLN A 382 -24.52 34.03 -3.06
C GLN A 382 -24.18 34.21 -1.58
N CYS A 383 -22.89 34.06 -1.24
CA CYS A 383 -22.35 34.22 0.10
C CYS A 383 -21.84 35.66 0.35
N GLY A 384 -21.45 35.94 1.59
CA GLY A 384 -20.98 37.26 2.01
C GLY A 384 -22.09 38.29 2.19
N ASP A 385 -21.70 39.53 2.50
CA ASP A 385 -22.64 40.66 2.65
C ASP A 385 -23.05 41.20 1.28
N LYS A 386 -24.30 40.95 0.90
CA LYS A 386 -24.90 41.39 -0.37
C LYS A 386 -24.99 42.91 -0.49
N SER A 387 -25.02 43.63 0.64
CA SER A 387 -25.09 45.09 0.64
C SER A 387 -23.79 45.71 0.14
N SER A 388 -22.64 45.13 0.54
CA SER A 388 -21.30 45.55 0.12
C SER A 388 -20.80 44.90 -1.17
N ALA A 389 -21.40 43.78 -1.61
CA ALA A 389 -21.02 43.13 -2.86
C ALA A 389 -21.22 44.05 -4.07
N ILE A 390 -20.19 44.19 -4.92
CA ILE A 390 -20.25 45.01 -6.14
C ILE A 390 -21.08 44.31 -7.23
N ILE A 391 -21.06 42.98 -7.28
CA ILE A 391 -21.89 42.17 -8.16
C ILE A 391 -22.95 41.44 -7.33
N ASP A 392 -24.21 41.63 -7.71
CA ASP A 392 -25.36 40.97 -7.09
C ASP A 392 -26.03 40.05 -8.12
N PHE A 393 -26.09 38.75 -7.82
CA PHE A 393 -26.69 37.74 -8.71
C PHE A 393 -28.18 37.63 -8.42
N ALA A 394 -28.98 38.03 -9.41
CA ALA A 394 -30.44 37.89 -9.36
C ALA A 394 -30.89 36.45 -9.63
N HIS A 395 -30.08 35.69 -10.38
CA HIS A 395 -30.36 34.28 -10.70
C HIS A 395 -29.08 33.46 -10.65
N LEU A 396 -29.09 32.41 -9.83
CA LEU A 396 -28.05 31.40 -9.73
C LEU A 396 -28.68 30.03 -9.98
N GLU A 397 -28.02 29.21 -10.80
CA GLU A 397 -28.52 27.87 -11.17
C GLU A 397 -27.36 26.86 -11.17
N VAL A 398 -27.65 25.62 -10.79
CA VAL A 398 -26.75 24.47 -10.94
C VAL A 398 -27.43 23.42 -11.80
N THR A 399 -26.70 22.93 -12.80
CA THR A 399 -27.20 21.92 -13.75
C THR A 399 -26.21 20.76 -13.84
N PRO A 400 -26.67 19.50 -13.67
CA PRO A 400 -28.03 19.10 -13.27
C PRO A 400 -28.29 19.38 -11.77
N SER A 401 -29.57 19.52 -11.39
CA SER A 401 -29.99 19.67 -9.98
C SER A 401 -29.74 18.42 -9.12
N SER A 402 -29.50 17.27 -9.77
CA SER A 402 -29.07 16.01 -9.15
C SER A 402 -27.78 15.52 -9.81
N PRO A 403 -26.61 16.08 -9.45
CA PRO A 403 -25.33 15.70 -10.04
C PRO A 403 -24.94 14.26 -9.72
N GLN A 404 -24.21 13.64 -10.65
CA GLN A 404 -23.63 12.32 -10.49
C GLN A 404 -22.12 12.38 -10.71
N ARG A 405 -21.37 11.52 -10.00
CA ARG A 405 -19.92 11.41 -10.19
C ARG A 405 -19.60 11.00 -11.63
N GLY A 406 -18.58 11.62 -12.22
CA GLY A 406 -18.19 11.40 -13.62
C GLY A 406 -19.08 12.08 -14.67
N GLN A 407 -20.05 12.90 -14.26
CA GLN A 407 -20.81 13.76 -15.16
C GLN A 407 -20.48 15.23 -14.87
N PRO A 408 -20.37 16.08 -15.90
CA PRO A 408 -20.17 17.51 -15.73
C PRO A 408 -21.26 18.16 -14.86
N VAL A 409 -20.86 19.07 -13.97
CA VAL A 409 -21.77 19.93 -13.21
C VAL A 409 -21.47 21.38 -13.54
N SER A 410 -22.46 22.12 -14.03
CA SER A 410 -22.30 23.53 -14.43
C SER A 410 -23.04 24.46 -13.47
N PHE A 411 -22.40 25.58 -13.11
CA PHE A 411 -22.99 26.65 -12.32
C PHE A 411 -23.14 27.90 -13.18
N PHE A 412 -24.31 28.53 -13.10
CA PHE A 412 -24.63 29.73 -13.87
C PHE A 412 -25.03 30.87 -12.95
N GLY A 413 -24.57 32.08 -13.28
CA GLY A 413 -24.93 33.29 -12.55
C GLY A 413 -25.24 34.46 -13.48
N ASN A 414 -26.44 35.03 -13.31
CA ASN A 414 -26.87 36.28 -13.96
C ASN A 414 -27.21 37.32 -12.90
N GLY A 415 -26.75 38.55 -13.08
CA GLY A 415 -26.80 39.58 -12.05
C GLY A 415 -26.64 41.00 -12.56
N ASN A 416 -26.30 41.91 -11.65
CA ASN A 416 -26.00 43.29 -11.95
C ASN A 416 -24.71 43.74 -11.24
N ALA A 417 -23.86 44.49 -11.95
CA ALA A 417 -22.72 45.19 -11.38
C ALA A 417 -23.16 46.61 -10.93
N LYS A 418 -22.92 46.96 -9.66
CA LYS A 418 -23.27 48.25 -9.06
C LYS A 418 -22.36 49.40 -9.54
N GLN A 419 -21.15 49.06 -9.98
CA GLN A 419 -20.14 49.98 -10.50
C GLN A 419 -19.31 49.30 -11.60
N ASP A 420 -18.52 50.08 -12.32
CA ASP A 420 -17.62 49.57 -13.37
C ASP A 420 -16.50 48.72 -12.75
N VAL A 421 -16.21 47.57 -13.35
CA VAL A 421 -15.13 46.67 -12.94
C VAL A 421 -14.12 46.55 -14.08
N VAL A 422 -12.97 47.20 -13.90
CA VAL A 422 -11.91 47.23 -14.91
C VAL A 422 -11.19 45.88 -15.03
N SER A 423 -11.02 45.19 -13.91
CA SER A 423 -10.38 43.87 -13.85
C SER A 423 -10.76 43.14 -12.56
N ALA A 424 -10.76 41.82 -12.61
CA ALA A 424 -11.16 40.97 -11.50
C ALA A 424 -10.27 39.71 -11.44
N ASN A 425 -9.97 39.25 -10.23
CA ASN A 425 -9.34 37.97 -9.93
C ASN A 425 -10.32 37.09 -9.16
N PHE A 426 -10.16 35.77 -9.21
CA PHE A 426 -10.94 34.85 -8.39
C PHE A 426 -10.05 33.95 -7.53
N LYS A 427 -10.65 33.46 -6.44
CA LYS A 427 -10.16 32.34 -5.65
C LYS A 427 -11.25 31.27 -5.62
N LEU A 428 -10.86 30.05 -5.93
CA LEU A 428 -11.70 28.86 -5.92
C LEU A 428 -11.22 27.97 -4.78
N GLY A 429 -12.12 27.57 -3.90
CA GLY A 429 -11.89 26.56 -2.87
C GLY A 429 -12.90 25.45 -3.00
N VAL A 430 -12.45 24.20 -3.01
CA VAL A 430 -13.35 23.04 -2.93
C VAL A 430 -13.12 22.39 -1.57
N LYS A 431 -14.19 22.14 -0.85
CA LYS A 431 -14.19 21.36 0.37
C LYS A 431 -15.00 20.10 0.20
N LEU A 432 -14.62 19.05 0.89
CA LEU A 432 -15.41 17.84 1.07
C LEU A 432 -15.65 17.65 2.56
N ALA A 433 -16.91 17.48 2.97
CA ALA A 433 -17.28 17.31 4.37
C ALA A 433 -16.67 18.39 5.31
N GLY A 434 -16.52 19.62 4.79
CA GLY A 434 -15.97 20.76 5.53
C GLY A 434 -14.43 20.92 5.47
N MET A 435 -13.68 19.95 4.96
CA MET A 435 -12.22 20.04 4.80
C MET A 435 -11.86 20.55 3.40
N GLN A 436 -10.96 21.53 3.30
CA GLN A 436 -10.52 22.04 2.00
C GLN A 436 -9.61 21.03 1.29
N VAL A 437 -10.06 20.55 0.13
CA VAL A 437 -9.38 19.52 -0.68
C VAL A 437 -8.72 20.08 -1.93
N PHE A 438 -9.15 21.26 -2.39
CA PHE A 438 -8.57 21.92 -3.55
C PHE A 438 -8.66 23.45 -3.40
N GLY A 439 -7.67 24.13 -3.97
CA GLY A 439 -7.60 25.59 -3.99
C GLY A 439 -6.93 26.07 -5.27
N HIS A 440 -7.48 27.09 -5.91
CA HIS A 440 -6.90 27.72 -7.09
C HIS A 440 -7.17 29.21 -7.12
N THR A 441 -6.28 29.98 -7.75
CA THR A 441 -6.46 31.42 -7.96
C THR A 441 -6.22 31.76 -9.41
N GLY A 442 -7.10 32.54 -10.01
CA GLY A 442 -7.01 32.90 -11.43
C GLY A 442 -7.59 34.28 -11.74
N LYS A 443 -7.66 34.61 -13.03
CA LYS A 443 -8.26 35.86 -13.50
C LYS A 443 -9.73 35.64 -13.78
N MET A 444 -10.57 36.53 -13.26
CA MET A 444 -12.02 36.47 -13.50
C MET A 444 -12.45 37.23 -14.76
N CYS A 445 -11.52 37.92 -15.40
CA CYS A 445 -11.71 38.49 -16.72
C CYS A 445 -11.21 37.52 -17.78
N GLY A 446 -12.12 36.96 -18.57
CA GLY A 446 -11.86 35.89 -19.54
C GLY A 446 -11.95 34.49 -18.94
N ASP A 447 -11.59 33.48 -19.73
CA ASP A 447 -11.74 32.07 -19.38
C ASP A 447 -10.48 31.54 -18.70
N SER A 448 -10.68 30.66 -17.71
CA SER A 448 -9.61 29.95 -17.01
C SER A 448 -9.91 28.45 -17.01
N HIS A 449 -8.99 27.66 -17.56
CA HIS A 449 -9.01 26.20 -17.48
C HIS A 449 -8.11 25.75 -16.32
N ILE A 450 -8.70 25.10 -15.33
CA ILE A 450 -8.00 24.67 -14.11
C ILE A 450 -7.91 23.15 -14.14
N PRO A 451 -6.77 22.55 -14.54
CA PRO A 451 -6.62 21.11 -14.47
C PRO A 451 -6.65 20.67 -13.00
N LEU A 452 -7.44 19.63 -12.70
CA LEU A 452 -7.27 18.91 -11.44
C LEU A 452 -5.96 18.10 -11.49
N PRO A 453 -5.36 17.78 -10.33
CA PRO A 453 -4.15 16.95 -10.28
C PRO A 453 -4.25 15.72 -11.19
N LEU A 454 -3.16 15.43 -11.90
CA LEU A 454 -3.00 14.32 -12.86
C LEU A 454 -3.97 14.25 -14.05
N GLY A 455 -4.69 15.33 -14.35
CA GLY A 455 -5.59 15.34 -15.51
C GLY A 455 -6.85 14.48 -15.31
N LEU A 456 -7.19 14.14 -14.06
CA LEU A 456 -8.40 13.40 -13.67
C LEU A 456 -9.69 14.21 -13.80
N GLY A 457 -9.60 15.43 -14.33
CA GLY A 457 -10.71 16.34 -14.49
C GLY A 457 -10.20 17.76 -14.59
N HIS A 458 -11.13 18.70 -14.64
CA HIS A 458 -10.82 20.11 -14.71
C HIS A 458 -12.01 20.95 -14.24
N ILE A 459 -11.72 22.19 -13.87
CA ILE A 459 -12.73 23.20 -13.60
C ILE A 459 -12.51 24.33 -14.61
N ASP A 460 -13.51 24.56 -15.45
CA ASP A 460 -13.50 25.71 -16.36
C ASP A 460 -14.28 26.85 -15.73
N VAL A 461 -13.60 27.99 -15.53
CA VAL A 461 -14.23 29.24 -15.12
C VAL A 461 -14.35 30.13 -16.34
N HIS A 462 -15.56 30.24 -16.88
CA HIS A 462 -15.88 31.20 -17.94
C HIS A 462 -16.21 32.54 -17.27
N GLY A 463 -15.20 33.40 -17.17
CA GLY A 463 -15.27 34.69 -16.51
C GLY A 463 -15.93 35.78 -17.35
N PHE A 464 -15.82 37.03 -16.90
CA PHE A 464 -16.47 38.16 -17.56
C PHE A 464 -15.63 38.74 -18.69
N ALA A 465 -16.31 39.33 -19.68
CA ALA A 465 -15.68 40.25 -20.62
C ALA A 465 -15.41 41.58 -19.90
N CYS A 466 -14.13 41.87 -19.62
CA CYS A 466 -13.72 43.10 -18.95
C CYS A 466 -13.25 44.17 -19.96
N PRO A 467 -13.49 45.46 -19.69
CA PRO A 467 -14.12 46.02 -18.49
C PRO A 467 -15.63 45.77 -18.45
N VAL A 468 -16.14 45.38 -17.28
CA VAL A 468 -17.58 45.24 -17.04
C VAL A 468 -18.14 46.62 -16.72
N THR A 469 -19.13 47.06 -17.50
CA THR A 469 -19.83 48.32 -17.23
C THR A 469 -20.91 48.10 -16.18
N LYS A 470 -21.17 49.13 -15.38
CA LYS A 470 -22.29 49.17 -14.44
C LYS A 470 -23.59 48.82 -15.18
N GLY A 471 -24.33 47.85 -14.65
CA GLY A 471 -25.56 47.37 -15.26
C GLY A 471 -25.64 45.84 -15.30
N LYS A 472 -26.34 45.32 -16.30
CA LYS A 472 -26.65 43.89 -16.41
C LYS A 472 -25.38 43.07 -16.67
N LEU A 473 -25.17 42.05 -15.86
CA LEU A 473 -24.10 41.09 -15.97
C LEU A 473 -24.68 39.72 -16.34
N THR A 474 -24.30 39.21 -17.50
CA THR A 474 -24.69 37.87 -17.96
C THR A 474 -23.45 37.00 -18.10
N ASN A 475 -23.64 35.69 -17.98
CA ASN A 475 -22.67 34.67 -18.39
C ASN A 475 -21.53 34.37 -17.41
N LEU A 476 -21.71 34.48 -16.08
CA LEU A 476 -20.84 33.68 -15.20
C LEU A 476 -21.20 32.21 -15.42
N LYS A 477 -20.25 31.42 -15.92
CA LYS A 477 -20.40 29.97 -16.03
C LYS A 477 -19.18 29.28 -15.44
N VAL A 478 -19.40 28.27 -14.61
CA VAL A 478 -18.33 27.41 -14.10
C VAL A 478 -18.69 25.98 -14.38
N ASP A 479 -17.86 25.25 -15.12
CA ASP A 479 -18.03 23.83 -15.38
C ASP A 479 -17.08 23.05 -14.47
N VAL A 480 -17.63 22.15 -13.65
CA VAL A 480 -16.88 21.27 -12.76
C VAL A 480 -16.97 19.85 -13.30
N ASN A 481 -15.85 19.37 -13.82
CA ASN A 481 -15.72 18.00 -14.32
C ASN A 481 -15.01 17.16 -13.27
N LEU A 482 -15.79 16.57 -12.35
CA LEU A 482 -15.30 15.65 -11.32
C LEU A 482 -15.25 14.21 -11.85
N PRO A 483 -14.16 13.46 -11.58
CA PRO A 483 -14.04 12.06 -11.99
C PRO A 483 -15.04 11.14 -11.27
N ILE A 484 -15.33 9.94 -11.83
CA ILE A 484 -16.27 8.95 -11.24
C ILE A 484 -15.80 8.51 -9.85
N ILE A 485 -14.49 8.39 -9.71
CA ILE A 485 -13.82 7.98 -8.48
C ILE A 485 -13.79 9.04 -7.37
N SER A 486 -14.26 10.26 -7.65
CA SER A 486 -14.28 11.30 -6.63
C SER A 486 -14.99 10.76 -5.38
N PRO A 487 -14.46 10.97 -4.18
CA PRO A 487 -15.06 10.46 -2.95
C PRO A 487 -16.56 10.76 -2.87
N ALA A 488 -17.36 9.78 -2.45
CA ALA A 488 -18.77 10.03 -2.15
C ALA A 488 -18.86 11.04 -1.00
N GLY A 489 -19.72 12.05 -1.11
CA GLY A 489 -19.92 13.00 -0.03
C GLY A 489 -20.49 14.34 -0.45
N ASN A 490 -20.52 15.24 0.53
CA ASN A 490 -21.01 16.60 0.38
C ASN A 490 -19.85 17.55 0.05
N TYR A 491 -19.81 18.02 -1.19
CA TYR A 491 -18.85 18.99 -1.68
C TYR A 491 -19.37 20.41 -1.47
N GLU A 492 -18.49 21.31 -1.04
CA GLU A 492 -18.72 22.75 -0.96
C GLU A 492 -17.70 23.46 -1.86
N ILE A 493 -18.16 24.09 -2.94
CA ILE A 493 -17.33 24.83 -3.90
C ILE A 493 -17.57 26.32 -3.69
N MET A 494 -16.55 26.98 -3.15
CA MET A 494 -16.57 28.41 -2.86
C MET A 494 -15.77 29.16 -3.93
N LEU A 495 -16.42 30.09 -4.62
CA LEU A 495 -15.82 30.99 -5.60
C LEU A 495 -15.96 32.43 -5.12
N THR A 496 -14.84 33.07 -4.81
CA THR A 496 -14.79 34.50 -4.45
C THR A 496 -14.07 35.28 -5.53
N SER A 497 -14.48 36.52 -5.78
CA SER A 497 -13.84 37.40 -6.74
C SER A 497 -13.56 38.77 -6.13
N ASP A 498 -12.41 39.34 -6.46
CA ASP A 498 -11.92 40.64 -5.97
C ASP A 498 -11.39 41.48 -7.14
N ASP A 499 -11.45 42.81 -7.04
CA ASP A 499 -10.78 43.69 -8.00
C ASP A 499 -9.26 43.76 -7.76
N LYS A 500 -8.53 44.54 -8.58
CA LYS A 500 -7.08 44.73 -8.42
C LYS A 500 -6.67 45.39 -7.09
N SER A 501 -7.59 46.05 -6.41
CA SER A 501 -7.37 46.70 -5.11
C SER A 501 -7.73 45.78 -3.94
N ASN A 502 -8.05 44.51 -4.21
CA ASN A 502 -8.61 43.53 -3.26
C ASN A 502 -9.99 43.94 -2.70
N THR A 503 -10.76 44.73 -3.45
CA THR A 503 -12.15 45.02 -3.10
C THR A 503 -13.03 43.84 -3.50
N PRO A 504 -13.80 43.23 -2.57
CA PRO A 504 -14.64 42.08 -2.88
C PRO A 504 -15.72 42.42 -3.92
N LEU A 505 -15.74 41.66 -5.01
CA LEU A 505 -16.72 41.78 -6.08
C LEU A 505 -17.95 40.92 -5.80
N PHE A 506 -17.73 39.63 -5.51
CA PHE A 506 -18.80 38.70 -5.13
C PHE A 506 -18.24 37.44 -4.43
N CYS A 507 -19.14 36.67 -3.83
CA CYS A 507 -18.90 35.34 -3.29
C CYS A 507 -20.05 34.41 -3.70
N VAL A 508 -19.75 33.24 -4.25
CA VAL A 508 -20.72 32.19 -4.56
C VAL A 508 -20.29 30.90 -3.86
N ASN A 509 -21.25 30.23 -3.23
CA ASN A 509 -21.07 28.92 -2.62
C ASN A 509 -21.97 27.90 -3.30
N VAL A 510 -21.41 26.76 -3.66
CA VAL A 510 -22.14 25.64 -4.25
C VAL A 510 -22.00 24.41 -3.37
N GLU A 511 -23.12 23.87 -2.94
CA GLU A 511 -23.21 22.63 -2.18
C GLU A 511 -23.66 21.51 -3.14
N LEU A 512 -22.88 20.43 -3.25
CA LEU A 512 -23.20 19.24 -4.06
C LEU A 512 -23.17 18.00 -3.17
N ASP A 513 -24.28 17.27 -3.10
CA ASP A 513 -24.38 15.95 -2.50
C ASP A 513 -24.21 14.88 -3.59
N LEU A 514 -23.06 14.19 -3.53
CA LEU A 514 -22.67 13.11 -4.44
C LEU A 514 -22.67 11.73 -3.73
N THR A 515 -23.45 11.58 -2.65
CA THR A 515 -23.54 10.31 -1.89
C THR A 515 -24.32 9.22 -2.62
N GLY A 516 -25.38 9.58 -3.35
CA GLY A 516 -26.32 8.62 -3.99
C GLY A 516 -25.90 8.05 -5.36
N ALA A 517 -24.73 8.38 -5.88
CA ALA A 517 -24.31 7.98 -7.22
C ALA A 517 -24.10 6.45 -7.40
N ASP A 518 -23.98 5.68 -6.32
CA ASP A 518 -23.79 4.23 -6.37
C ASP A 518 -25.10 3.43 -6.57
N GLU A 519 -26.27 3.97 -6.23
CA GLU A 519 -27.55 3.23 -6.35
C GLU A 519 -28.10 3.20 -7.78
N ALA A 520 -27.77 4.20 -8.61
CA ALA A 520 -28.28 4.30 -9.98
C ALA A 520 -27.59 3.30 -10.94
N ALA A 521 -26.33 2.94 -10.68
CA ALA A 521 -25.60 1.93 -11.46
C ALA A 521 -26.13 0.51 -11.24
N VAL A 522 -26.69 0.22 -10.06
CA VAL A 522 -27.23 -1.11 -9.71
C VAL A 522 -28.64 -1.35 -10.29
N LYS A 523 -29.41 -0.31 -10.58
CA LYS A 523 -30.80 -0.44 -11.05
C LYS A 523 -30.97 -0.83 -12.52
N LYS A 524 -29.90 -0.92 -13.33
CA LYS A 524 -29.99 -1.34 -14.74
C LYS A 524 -29.69 -2.83 -15.02
N SER A 525 -29.39 -3.66 -14.02
CA SER A 525 -29.04 -5.08 -14.26
C SER A 525 -30.07 -6.11 -13.79
N ARG A 526 -31.26 -5.71 -13.31
CA ARG A 526 -32.32 -6.67 -12.94
C ARG A 526 -33.34 -6.86 -14.06
N VAL A 527 -32.93 -7.57 -15.10
CA VAL A 527 -33.84 -8.40 -15.91
C VAL A 527 -33.15 -9.73 -16.14
N TYR A 528 -33.30 -10.66 -15.19
CA TYR A 528 -33.30 -12.10 -15.43
C TYR A 528 -33.93 -12.75 -14.20
N GLU A 529 -35.22 -13.07 -14.29
CA GLU A 529 -35.86 -14.07 -13.43
C GLU A 529 -35.39 -15.46 -13.89
N PRO A 530 -35.02 -16.36 -12.97
CA PRO A 530 -34.77 -17.75 -13.31
C PRO A 530 -36.12 -18.49 -13.41
N LEU A 531 -36.45 -18.97 -14.61
CA LEU A 531 -37.47 -20.00 -14.80
C LEU A 531 -36.92 -21.34 -14.28
N PHE A 532 -37.54 -21.84 -13.21
CA PHE A 532 -37.40 -23.21 -12.76
C PHE A 532 -38.04 -24.18 -13.78
N MET A 533 -37.22 -25.04 -14.39
CA MET A 533 -37.45 -26.49 -14.57
C MET A 533 -36.21 -27.18 -15.12
#